data_AF-A0A843L702-F1
#
_entry.id   AF-A0A843L702-F1
#
_cell.length_a   1.000
_cell.length_b   1.000
_cell.length_c   1.000
_cell.angle_alpha   90.00
_cell.angle_beta   90.00
_cell.angle_gamma   90.00
#
_symmetry.space_group_name_H-M   'P 1'
#
loop_
_entity.id
_entity.type
_entity.pdbx_description
1 polymer ?
#
loop_
_entity_poly.entity_id
_entity_poly.type
_entity_poly.pdbx_seq_one_letter_code
_entity_poly.pdbx_strand_id
1 'polypeptide(L)'
;MKRQSFPLLFCLVLFIIIIPGCTDTRESDSCFCNCPDDNATAIGLALTNSSVLPYLGSPYTIAGINPRAETTLLKNGNYVTIKTTDVTIDTINDTVHVHVDIPNCTVVSVWAQPKRFIPVPASR
;
A
#
# COMPACT_ATOMS: atom_id res chain seq x y z
N MET A 1 55.74 3.27 -13.92
CA MET A 1 54.56 3.47 -13.05
C MET A 1 53.44 4.14 -13.85
N LYS A 2 52.48 3.38 -14.38
CA LYS A 2 51.23 3.88 -15.02
C LYS A 2 50.34 2.68 -15.38
N ARG A 3 49.79 2.00 -14.36
CA ARG A 3 48.82 0.88 -14.55
C ARG A 3 47.67 0.90 -13.53
N GLN A 4 47.50 1.99 -12.78
CA GLN A 4 46.42 2.14 -11.79
C GLN A 4 45.32 3.11 -12.21
N SER A 5 45.50 3.89 -13.29
CA SER A 5 44.51 4.87 -13.74
C SER A 5 43.31 4.23 -14.45
N PHE A 6 43.49 3.08 -15.12
CA PHE A 6 42.43 2.40 -15.86
C PHE A 6 41.30 1.83 -14.96
N PRO A 7 41.59 1.11 -13.85
CA PRO A 7 40.53 0.61 -12.98
C PRO A 7 39.79 1.73 -12.23
N LEU A 8 40.49 2.82 -11.88
CA LEU A 8 39.89 4.00 -11.25
C LEU A 8 38.93 4.72 -12.19
N LEU A 9 39.32 4.89 -13.46
CA LEU A 9 38.47 5.53 -14.46
C LEU A 9 37.24 4.67 -14.79
N PHE A 10 37.40 3.35 -14.83
CA PHE A 10 36.29 2.41 -15.01
C PHE A 10 35.31 2.42 -13.83
N CYS A 11 35.81 2.46 -12.59
CA CYS A 11 34.96 2.59 -11.40
C CYS A 11 34.19 3.91 -11.37
N LEU A 12 34.82 5.01 -11.79
CA LEU A 12 34.19 6.33 -11.82
C LEU A 12 33.06 6.40 -12.87
N VAL A 13 33.26 5.79 -14.04
CA VAL A 13 32.22 5.65 -15.07
C VAL A 13 31.03 4.81 -14.56
N LEU A 14 31.29 3.71 -13.85
CA LEU A 14 30.23 2.89 -13.25
C LEU A 14 29.39 3.66 -12.23
N PHE A 15 30.02 4.46 -11.35
CA PHE A 15 29.29 5.30 -10.40
C PHE A 15 28.41 6.36 -11.09
N ILE A 16 28.91 6.98 -12.17
CA ILE A 16 28.13 7.97 -12.94
C ILE A 16 26.92 7.33 -13.64
N ILE A 17 26.94 6.05 -13.98
CA ILE A 17 25.81 5.35 -14.62
C ILE A 17 24.80 4.85 -13.59
N ILE A 18 25.26 4.40 -12.41
CA ILE A 18 24.39 3.86 -11.35
C ILE A 18 23.61 4.95 -10.62
N ILE A 19 24.22 6.12 -10.36
CA ILE A 19 23.57 7.22 -9.64
C ILE A 19 22.33 7.78 -10.35
N PRO A 20 22.32 8.10 -11.67
CA PRO A 20 21.12 8.61 -12.35
C PRO A 20 20.05 7.53 -12.55
N GLY A 21 20.41 6.24 -12.50
CA GLY A 21 19.43 5.14 -12.47
C GLY A 21 18.72 4.98 -11.12
N CYS A 22 19.20 5.66 -10.07
CA CYS A 22 18.67 5.60 -8.71
C CYS A 22 18.15 6.94 -8.18
N THR A 23 18.27 8.02 -8.95
CA THR A 23 17.57 9.28 -8.68
C THR A 23 16.32 9.35 -9.56
N ASP A 24 15.34 8.52 -9.26
CA ASP A 24 13.96 8.81 -9.67
C ASP A 24 13.39 9.87 -8.73
N THR A 25 13.99 11.06 -8.76
CA THR A 25 13.43 12.27 -8.15
C THR A 25 12.65 13.00 -9.23
N ARG A 26 11.59 12.37 -9.74
CA ARG A 26 10.51 13.10 -10.43
C ARG A 26 9.45 13.49 -9.41
N GLU A 27 9.88 14.32 -8.46
CA GLU A 27 8.98 15.24 -7.78
C GLU A 27 8.79 16.44 -8.72
N SER A 28 7.95 16.27 -9.75
CA SER A 28 7.43 17.37 -10.60
C SER A 28 6.60 16.80 -11.73
N ASP A 29 5.44 16.28 -11.35
CA ASP A 29 4.19 16.56 -12.03
C ASP A 29 3.12 16.18 -11.02
N SER A 30 2.30 17.14 -10.59
CA SER A 30 1.04 16.83 -9.93
C SER A 30 0.16 16.17 -10.98
N CYS A 31 0.46 14.92 -11.31
CA CYS A 31 -0.42 14.04 -12.02
C CYS A 31 -1.60 13.89 -11.05
N PHE A 32 -2.65 14.68 -11.26
CA PHE A 32 -3.96 14.32 -10.76
C PHE A 32 -4.29 13.03 -11.49
N CYS A 33 -3.82 11.92 -10.94
CA CYS A 33 -4.25 10.60 -11.35
C CYS A 33 -5.75 10.62 -11.09
N ASN A 34 -6.55 10.81 -12.13
CA ASN A 34 -7.97 10.56 -12.01
C ASN A 34 -8.08 9.04 -11.84
N CYS A 35 -8.33 8.61 -10.60
CA CYS A 35 -8.64 7.22 -10.34
C CYS A 35 -9.94 6.88 -11.05
N PRO A 36 -9.95 5.86 -11.92
CA PRO A 36 -11.19 5.29 -12.39
C PRO A 36 -12.06 4.92 -11.18
N ASP A 37 -13.33 5.32 -11.19
CA ASP A 37 -14.28 4.99 -10.13
C ASP A 37 -14.74 3.53 -10.28
N ASP A 38 -13.83 2.60 -10.01
CA ASP A 38 -14.06 1.17 -10.11
C ASP A 38 -13.42 0.37 -8.96
N ASN A 39 -13.92 -0.85 -8.81
CA ASN A 39 -13.48 -1.78 -7.78
C ASN A 39 -12.01 -2.17 -7.94
N ALA A 40 -11.49 -2.23 -9.17
CA ALA A 40 -10.09 -2.60 -9.42
C ALA A 40 -9.13 -1.54 -8.90
N THR A 41 -9.51 -0.27 -9.06
CA THR A 41 -8.78 0.89 -8.55
C THR A 41 -8.78 0.89 -7.03
N ALA A 42 -9.91 0.59 -6.40
CA ALA A 42 -9.96 0.44 -4.94
C ALA A 42 -9.02 -0.66 -4.44
N ILE A 43 -9.01 -1.84 -5.08
CA ILE A 43 -8.10 -2.94 -4.74
C ILE A 43 -6.64 -2.50 -4.93
N GLY A 44 -6.32 -1.86 -6.05
CA GLY A 44 -4.97 -1.39 -6.36
C GLY A 44 -4.47 -0.40 -5.30
N LEU A 45 -5.30 0.57 -4.93
CA LEU A 45 -4.99 1.54 -3.88
C LEU A 45 -4.81 0.86 -2.51
N ALA A 46 -5.66 -0.12 -2.19
CA ALA A 46 -5.55 -0.87 -0.94
C ALA A 46 -4.25 -1.68 -0.85
N LEU A 47 -3.90 -2.42 -1.91
CA LEU A 47 -2.73 -3.30 -1.92
C LEU A 47 -1.38 -2.55 -2.01
N THR A 48 -1.39 -1.35 -2.57
CA THR A 48 -0.17 -0.51 -2.68
C THR A 48 0.04 0.41 -1.48
N ASN A 49 -0.92 0.49 -0.56
CA ASN A 49 -0.78 1.33 0.61
C ASN A 49 0.21 0.76 1.63
N SER A 50 1.15 1.59 2.08
CA SER A 50 2.21 1.22 3.03
C SER A 50 1.69 0.70 4.37
N SER A 51 0.51 1.13 4.81
CA SER A 51 -0.11 0.69 6.06
C SER A 51 -0.73 -0.71 5.95
N VAL A 52 -0.98 -1.18 4.73
CA VAL A 52 -1.56 -2.51 4.45
C VAL A 52 -0.45 -3.55 4.26
N LEU A 53 0.72 -3.15 3.76
CA LEU A 53 1.86 -4.04 3.50
C LEU A 53 2.22 -5.02 4.64
N PRO A 54 2.18 -4.64 5.95
CA PRO A 54 2.49 -5.57 7.03
C PRO A 54 1.57 -6.80 7.07
N TYR A 55 0.32 -6.66 6.63
CA TYR A 55 -0.65 -7.77 6.59
C TYR A 55 -0.48 -8.65 5.34
N LEU A 56 0.17 -8.14 4.29
CA LEU A 56 0.38 -8.86 3.02
C LEU A 56 1.63 -9.77 3.04
N GLY A 57 2.35 -9.83 4.15
CA GLY A 57 3.52 -10.71 4.33
C GLY A 57 3.20 -12.22 4.41
N SER A 58 1.92 -12.57 4.45
CA SER A 58 1.40 -13.95 4.40
C SER A 58 0.42 -14.10 3.23
N PRO A 59 0.09 -15.33 2.81
CA PRO A 59 -0.96 -15.56 1.82
C PRO A 59 -2.22 -14.78 2.16
N TYR A 60 -2.71 -14.01 1.20
CA TYR A 60 -3.91 -13.20 1.34
C TYR A 60 -4.84 -13.40 0.16
N THR A 61 -6.11 -13.06 0.35
CA THR A 61 -7.13 -13.05 -0.69
C THR A 61 -7.98 -11.79 -0.55
N ILE A 62 -8.50 -11.27 -1.67
CA ILE A 62 -9.52 -10.23 -1.61
C ILE A 62 -10.85 -10.93 -1.30
N ALA A 63 -11.34 -10.80 -0.07
CA ALA A 63 -12.55 -11.46 0.38
C ALA A 63 -13.83 -10.73 -0.04
N GLY A 64 -13.74 -9.42 -0.25
CA GLY A 64 -14.90 -8.63 -0.64
C GLY A 64 -14.57 -7.18 -0.95
N ILE A 65 -15.52 -6.53 -1.63
CA ILE A 65 -15.47 -5.10 -1.92
C ILE A 65 -16.86 -4.54 -1.67
N ASN A 66 -16.96 -3.56 -0.78
CA ASN A 66 -18.18 -2.82 -0.53
C ASN A 66 -18.01 -1.37 -1.02
N PRO A 67 -18.53 -1.02 -2.22
CA PRO A 67 -18.40 0.32 -2.79
C PRO A 67 -19.28 1.38 -2.12
N ARG A 68 -20.11 0.98 -1.14
CA ARG A 68 -21.03 1.86 -0.42
C ARG A 68 -20.70 1.91 1.08
N ALA A 69 -19.44 1.69 1.42
CA ALA A 69 -18.99 1.80 2.79
C ALA A 69 -18.93 3.27 3.24
N GLU A 70 -18.98 3.47 4.55
CA GLU A 70 -18.80 4.79 5.16
C GLU A 70 -17.76 4.67 6.26
N THR A 71 -16.85 5.65 6.29
CA THR A 71 -15.78 5.70 7.28
C THR A 71 -15.89 6.99 8.09
N THR A 72 -15.79 6.87 9.41
CA THR A 72 -15.75 8.05 10.29
C THR A 72 -14.32 8.35 10.71
N LEU A 73 -13.87 9.57 10.47
CA LEU A 73 -12.50 10.02 10.72
C LEU A 73 -12.51 11.25 11.63
N LEU A 74 -11.49 11.39 12.49
CA LEU A 74 -11.27 12.61 13.26
C LEU A 74 -10.51 13.62 12.38
N LYS A 75 -11.17 14.72 12.00
CA LYS A 75 -10.61 15.81 11.21
C LYS A 75 -10.80 17.13 11.93
N ASN A 76 -9.71 17.82 12.24
CA ASN A 76 -9.71 19.11 12.95
C ASN A 76 -10.52 19.10 14.27
N GLY A 77 -10.42 18.01 15.03
CA GLY A 77 -11.14 17.86 16.31
C GLY A 77 -12.61 17.45 16.20
N ASN A 78 -13.15 17.29 14.98
CA ASN A 78 -14.52 16.83 14.74
C ASN A 78 -14.52 15.47 14.03
N TYR A 79 -15.54 14.66 14.31
CA TYR A 79 -15.78 13.42 13.57
C TYR A 79 -16.55 13.73 12.28
N VAL A 80 -16.00 13.28 11.15
CA VAL A 80 -16.62 13.41 9.83
C VAL A 80 -16.80 12.03 9.24
N THR A 81 -18.01 11.73 8.79
CA THR A 81 -18.32 10.51 8.05
C THR A 81 -18.20 10.79 6.55
N ILE A 82 -17.41 9.98 5.86
CA ILE A 82 -17.20 10.08 4.42
C ILE A 82 -17.57 8.76 3.73
N LYS A 83 -18.03 8.85 2.48
CA LYS A 83 -18.28 7.68 1.64
C LYS A 83 -16.98 7.15 1.08
N THR A 84 -16.83 5.84 1.12
CA THR A 84 -15.60 5.13 0.74
C THR A 84 -15.94 3.77 0.15
N THR A 85 -14.99 3.17 -0.54
CA THR A 85 -15.03 1.75 -0.89
C THR A 85 -14.23 0.97 0.14
N ASP A 86 -14.86 0.03 0.84
CA ASP A 86 -14.16 -0.90 1.73
C ASP A 86 -13.67 -2.11 0.91
N VAL A 87 -12.36 -2.35 0.92
CA VAL A 87 -11.73 -3.55 0.37
C VAL A 87 -11.38 -4.45 1.54
N THR A 88 -12.02 -5.61 1.61
CA THR A 88 -11.76 -6.61 2.63
C THR A 88 -10.69 -7.58 2.14
N ILE A 89 -9.57 -7.63 2.84
CA ILE A 89 -8.44 -8.51 2.57
C ILE A 89 -8.38 -9.57 3.67
N ASP A 90 -8.50 -10.83 3.29
CA ASP A 90 -8.42 -11.94 4.24
C ASP A 90 -7.03 -12.55 4.21
N THR A 91 -6.40 -12.61 5.38
CA THR A 91 -5.08 -13.19 5.60
C THR A 91 -5.21 -14.40 6.54
N ILE A 92 -4.10 -15.08 6.84
CA ILE A 92 -4.12 -16.20 7.79
C ILE A 92 -4.59 -15.75 9.18
N ASN A 93 -4.14 -14.57 9.63
CA ASN A 93 -4.33 -14.12 11.01
C ASN A 93 -5.46 -13.08 11.16
N ASP A 94 -5.71 -12.30 10.12
CA ASP A 94 -6.55 -11.11 10.20
C ASP A 94 -7.47 -10.99 8.98
N THR A 95 -8.63 -10.37 9.19
CA THR A 95 -9.45 -9.78 8.14
C THR A 95 -9.24 -8.27 8.16
N VAL A 96 -8.64 -7.72 7.12
CA VAL A 96 -8.24 -6.31 7.04
C VAL A 96 -9.23 -5.55 6.18
N HIS A 97 -9.84 -4.53 6.75
CA HIS A 97 -10.71 -3.58 6.05
C HIS A 97 -9.90 -2.35 5.64
N VAL A 98 -9.89 -2.06 4.35
CA VAL A 98 -9.17 -0.92 3.77
C VAL A 98 -10.17 0.00 3.13
N HIS A 99 -10.39 1.16 3.74
CA HIS A 99 -11.34 2.15 3.25
C HIS A 99 -10.63 3.11 2.31
N VAL A 100 -11.11 3.13 1.07
CA VAL A 100 -10.52 3.87 -0.04
C VAL A 100 -11.48 4.97 -0.49
N ASP A 101 -10.98 6.20 -0.55
CA ASP A 101 -11.62 7.34 -1.18
C ASP A 101 -11.11 7.42 -2.63
N ILE A 102 -11.83 6.75 -3.53
CA ILE A 102 -11.47 6.65 -4.96
C ILE A 102 -11.44 8.02 -5.64
N PRO A 103 -12.42 8.94 -5.44
CA PRO A 103 -12.35 10.29 -5.99
C PRO A 103 -11.08 11.06 -5.66
N ASN A 104 -10.52 10.81 -4.47
CA ASN A 104 -9.25 11.42 -4.02
C ASN A 104 -8.04 10.50 -4.18
N CYS A 105 -8.19 9.31 -4.78
CA CYS A 105 -7.13 8.31 -4.93
C CYS A 105 -6.39 7.97 -3.64
N THR A 106 -7.09 7.96 -2.50
CA THR A 106 -6.44 7.83 -1.20
C THR A 106 -7.02 6.70 -0.38
N VAL A 107 -6.17 6.06 0.42
CA VAL A 107 -6.64 5.19 1.51
C VAL A 107 -6.81 6.07 2.73
N VAL A 108 -8.00 6.06 3.30
CA VAL A 108 -8.36 6.95 4.41
C VAL A 108 -8.35 6.26 5.77
N SER A 109 -8.53 4.94 5.80
CA SER A 109 -8.49 4.15 7.02
C SER A 109 -8.12 2.70 6.72
N VAL A 110 -7.32 2.11 7.60
CA VAL A 110 -7.01 0.68 7.61
C VAL A 110 -7.39 0.14 8.98
N TRP A 111 -8.20 -0.90 8.99
CA TRP A 111 -8.64 -1.55 10.21
C TRP A 111 -8.51 -3.07 10.10
N ALA A 112 -7.61 -3.65 10.89
CA ALA A 112 -7.45 -5.10 10.98
C ALA A 112 -8.35 -5.67 12.09
N GLN A 113 -9.05 -6.74 11.75
CA GLN A 113 -9.79 -7.58 12.68
C GLN A 113 -9.06 -8.92 12.86
N PRO A 114 -8.47 -9.17 14.03
CA PRO A 114 -7.84 -10.46 14.32
C PRO A 114 -8.86 -11.59 14.27
N LYS A 115 -8.53 -12.67 13.57
CA LYS A 115 -9.32 -13.89 13.58
C LYS A 115 -9.26 -14.52 14.97
N ARG A 116 -10.40 -15.04 15.43
CA ARG A 116 -10.45 -15.75 16.72
C ARG A 116 -9.53 -16.96 16.65
N PHE A 117 -8.58 -17.04 17.58
CA PHE A 117 -7.85 -18.26 17.85
C PHE A 117 -8.82 -19.31 18.39
N ILE A 118 -9.04 -20.39 17.64
CA ILE A 118 -9.78 -21.56 18.12
C ILE A 118 -8.73 -22.55 18.62
N PRO A 119 -8.52 -22.72 19.94
CA PRO A 119 -7.60 -23.75 20.43
C PRO A 119 -8.09 -25.11 19.97
N VAL A 120 -7.19 -25.89 19.36
CA VAL A 120 -7.46 -27.28 19.02
C VAL A 120 -7.79 -28.02 20.33
N PRO A 121 -8.92 -28.73 20.44
CA PRO A 121 -9.23 -29.50 21.63
C PRO A 121 -8.09 -30.48 21.89
N ALA A 122 -7.57 -30.50 23.12
CA ALA A 122 -6.62 -31.52 23.54
C ALA A 122 -7.33 -32.87 23.45
N SER A 123 -7.08 -33.61 22.37
CA SER A 123 -7.45 -35.02 22.26
C SER A 123 -6.77 -35.77 23.41
N ARG A 124 -7.59 -36.29 24.31
CA ARG A 124 -7.17 -37.27 25.32
C ARG A 124 -7.05 -38.65 24.69
#